data_AF-A0A4C1YD48-F1
#
_entry.id   AF-A0A4C1YD48-F1
#
_cell.length_a   1.000
_cell.length_b   1.000
_cell.length_c   1.000
_cell.angle_alpha   90.00
_cell.angle_beta   90.00
_cell.angle_gamma   90.00
#
_symmetry.space_group_name_H-M   'P 1'
#
loop_
_entity.id
_entity.type
_entity.pdbx_description
1 polymer ?
#
loop_
_entity_poly.entity_id
_entity_poly.type
_entity_poly.pdbx_seq_one_letter_code
_entity_poly.pdbx_strand_id
1 'polypeptide(L)'
;MEEIKPSYKAFWTVTKVLKTEGYTPIPPLKRPDDSFALDDAEVAECLADSIETQCSHTSPPHDPAHISGIKEEVLQKTSLESQDDLTPVSLREIQMLVRSLKTRKAPGLDGFRKPRDLPASDRPISLLSGLAKLSERVLKTRLSDHLLGKGLIIDEQFGFRPAHSCPQQVLRVVEYTSESFKNKQKTVAVFFD
;
A
#
# COMPACT_ATOMS: atom_id res chain seq x y z
N MET A 1 -11.94 22.34 0.35
CA MET A 1 -11.74 20.90 0.11
C MET A 1 -13.05 20.24 0.50
N GLU A 2 -13.90 19.93 -0.48
CA GLU A 2 -15.27 19.45 -0.23
C GLU A 2 -15.26 18.01 0.29
N GLU A 3 -16.00 17.76 1.38
CA GLU A 3 -16.27 16.42 1.87
C GLU A 3 -17.07 15.64 0.83
N ILE A 4 -16.48 14.56 0.31
CA ILE A 4 -17.16 13.63 -0.60
C ILE A 4 -18.25 12.92 0.23
N LYS A 5 -19.51 13.37 0.09
CA LYS A 5 -20.66 12.77 0.78
C LYS A 5 -20.97 11.37 0.21
N PRO A 6 -21.45 10.41 1.02
CA PRO A 6 -21.64 9.00 0.61
C PRO A 6 -22.75 8.74 -0.44
N SER A 7 -23.31 9.75 -1.09
CA SER A 7 -24.48 9.62 -1.96
C SER A 7 -24.16 9.20 -3.40
N TYR A 8 -22.99 8.61 -3.68
CA TYR A 8 -22.54 8.26 -5.04
C TYR A 8 -23.32 7.07 -5.65
N LYS A 9 -24.61 7.26 -5.97
CA LYS A 9 -25.36 6.45 -6.94
C LYS A 9 -24.70 6.45 -8.33
N ALA A 10 -23.83 7.42 -8.61
CA ALA A 10 -23.06 7.52 -9.84
C ALA A 10 -22.10 6.32 -10.02
N PHE A 11 -21.46 5.85 -8.95
CA PHE A 11 -20.43 4.80 -9.06
C PHE A 11 -20.97 3.49 -9.61
N TRP A 12 -22.06 2.98 -9.02
CA TRP A 12 -22.70 1.72 -9.44
C TRP A 12 -23.38 1.82 -10.81
N THR A 13 -23.88 3.00 -11.14
CA THR A 13 -24.47 3.26 -12.47
C THR A 13 -23.38 3.25 -13.54
N VAL A 14 -22.24 3.89 -13.29
CA VAL A 14 -21.08 3.87 -14.20
C VAL A 14 -20.53 2.46 -14.38
N THR A 15 -20.36 1.68 -13.29
CA THR A 15 -19.90 0.28 -13.42
C THR A 15 -20.87 -0.62 -14.18
N LYS A 16 -22.19 -0.39 -14.07
CA LYS A 16 -23.18 -1.14 -14.87
C LYS A 16 -23.08 -0.80 -16.35
N VAL A 17 -22.94 0.49 -16.70
CA VAL A 17 -22.77 0.94 -18.09
C VAL A 17 -21.48 0.37 -18.69
N LEU A 18 -20.38 0.39 -17.94
CA LEU A 18 -19.10 -0.22 -18.35
C LEU A 18 -19.19 -1.73 -18.60
N LYS A 19 -20.11 -2.44 -17.94
CA LYS A 19 -20.36 -3.87 -18.19
C LYS A 19 -21.19 -4.14 -19.43
N THR A 20 -21.96 -3.17 -19.92
CA THR A 20 -22.95 -3.37 -21.00
C THR A 20 -22.52 -2.82 -22.34
N GLU A 21 -21.72 -1.74 -22.39
CA GLU A 21 -21.21 -1.19 -23.66
C GLU A 21 -19.74 -1.56 -23.90
N GLY A 22 -19.44 -2.17 -25.05
CA GLY A 22 -18.08 -2.21 -25.58
C GLY A 22 -17.12 -3.22 -24.95
N TYR A 23 -17.59 -4.27 -24.27
CA TYR A 23 -16.73 -5.39 -23.87
C TYR A 23 -16.16 -6.08 -25.11
N THR A 24 -14.96 -5.69 -25.51
CA THR A 24 -14.13 -6.47 -26.42
C THR A 24 -13.37 -7.48 -25.58
N PRO A 25 -13.46 -8.79 -25.89
CA PRO A 25 -12.64 -9.79 -25.21
C PRO A 25 -11.18 -9.36 -25.21
N ILE A 26 -10.53 -9.47 -24.04
CA ILE A 26 -9.08 -9.28 -23.97
C ILE A 26 -8.47 -10.30 -24.95
N PRO A 27 -7.64 -9.86 -25.91
CA PRO A 27 -7.05 -10.77 -26.86
C PRO A 27 -6.20 -11.78 -26.09
N PRO A 28 -6.13 -13.03 -26.58
CA PRO A 28 -5.39 -14.08 -25.90
C PRO A 28 -3.94 -13.66 -25.64
N LEU A 29 -3.45 -13.89 -24.42
CA LEU A 29 -2.02 -13.70 -24.12
C LEU A 29 -1.22 -14.80 -24.79
N LYS A 30 -0.04 -14.46 -25.33
CA LYS A 30 0.86 -15.43 -25.93
C LYS A 30 1.80 -15.97 -24.86
N ARG A 31 1.80 -17.28 -24.67
CA ARG A 31 2.74 -17.98 -23.80
C ARG A 31 4.13 -18.08 -24.45
N PRO A 32 5.19 -18.38 -23.68
CA PRO A 32 6.55 -18.55 -24.22
C PRO A 32 6.68 -19.67 -25.27
N ASP A 33 5.77 -20.64 -25.25
CA ASP A 33 5.68 -21.76 -26.20
C ASP A 33 4.89 -21.42 -27.48
N ASP A 34 4.61 -20.13 -27.71
CA ASP A 34 3.82 -19.60 -28.82
C ASP A 34 2.32 -19.95 -28.79
N SER A 35 1.85 -20.65 -27.75
CA SER A 35 0.43 -20.95 -27.53
C SER A 35 -0.33 -19.74 -26.97
N PHE A 36 -1.66 -19.78 -27.04
CA PHE A 36 -2.54 -18.69 -26.59
C PHE A 36 -3.28 -19.08 -25.31
N ALA A 37 -3.29 -18.19 -24.31
CA ALA A 37 -4.16 -18.27 -23.15
C ALA A 37 -5.55 -17.74 -23.52
N LEU A 38 -6.55 -18.63 -23.54
CA LEU A 38 -7.88 -18.35 -24.09
C LEU A 38 -8.91 -18.00 -23.02
N ASP A 39 -8.72 -18.43 -21.78
CA ASP A 39 -9.60 -18.12 -20.65
C ASP A 39 -8.89 -17.28 -19.57
N ASP A 40 -9.68 -16.69 -18.68
CA ASP A 40 -9.19 -15.78 -17.63
C ASP A 40 -8.22 -16.48 -16.66
N ALA A 41 -8.36 -17.80 -16.44
CA ALA A 41 -7.47 -18.56 -15.57
C ALA A 41 -6.12 -18.79 -16.27
N GLU A 42 -6.12 -19.17 -17.54
CA GLU A 42 -4.91 -19.32 -18.34
C GLU A 42 -4.15 -18.00 -18.49
N VAL A 43 -4.88 -16.88 -18.61
CA VAL A 43 -4.30 -15.53 -18.65
C VAL A 43 -3.64 -15.19 -17.31
N ALA A 44 -4.29 -15.54 -16.18
CA ALA A 44 -3.75 -15.34 -14.85
C ALA A 44 -2.49 -16.18 -14.61
N GLU A 45 -2.49 -17.46 -15.00
CA GLU A 45 -1.31 -18.33 -14.92
C GLU A 45 -0.16 -17.82 -15.81
N CYS A 46 -0.46 -17.41 -17.05
CA CYS A 46 0.56 -16.84 -17.94
C CYS A 46 1.20 -15.56 -17.36
N LEU A 47 0.41 -14.73 -16.67
CA LEU A 47 0.91 -13.56 -15.94
C LEU A 47 1.73 -13.98 -14.71
N ALA A 48 1.26 -14.97 -13.96
CA ALA A 48 1.95 -15.51 -12.79
C ALA A 48 3.32 -16.08 -13.18
N ASP A 49 3.40 -16.90 -14.23
CA ASP A 49 4.65 -17.45 -14.78
C ASP A 49 5.61 -16.33 -15.22
N SER A 50 5.07 -15.28 -15.87
CA SER A 50 5.87 -14.13 -16.30
C SER A 50 6.44 -13.36 -15.10
N ILE A 51 5.64 -13.16 -14.06
CA ILE A 51 6.05 -12.51 -12.81
C ILE A 51 7.05 -13.39 -12.07
N GLU A 52 6.80 -14.69 -11.93
CA GLU A 52 7.73 -15.65 -11.32
C GLU A 52 9.07 -15.64 -12.05
N THR A 53 9.07 -15.65 -13.39
CA THR A 53 10.32 -15.55 -14.17
C THR A 53 11.06 -14.24 -13.89
N GLN A 54 10.34 -13.11 -13.80
CA GLN A 54 10.92 -11.81 -13.47
C GLN A 54 11.41 -11.72 -12.02
N CYS A 55 10.76 -12.43 -11.09
CA CYS A 55 11.00 -12.34 -9.65
C CYS A 55 11.84 -13.49 -9.08
N SER A 56 12.06 -14.59 -9.81
CA SER A 56 12.85 -15.76 -9.40
C SER A 56 14.37 -15.50 -9.42
N HIS A 57 14.81 -14.36 -9.96
CA HIS A 57 16.20 -13.89 -9.90
C HIS A 57 16.64 -13.32 -8.53
N THR A 58 16.01 -13.72 -7.42
CA THR A 58 16.51 -13.43 -6.06
C THR A 58 17.14 -14.65 -5.39
N SER A 59 17.99 -15.35 -6.13
CA SER A 59 19.31 -15.63 -5.61
C SER A 59 20.24 -15.23 -6.76
N PRO A 60 20.94 -14.09 -6.67
CA PRO A 60 22.06 -13.88 -7.57
C PRO A 60 22.89 -15.18 -7.55
N PRO A 61 23.49 -15.64 -8.66
CA PRO A 61 24.64 -16.53 -8.54
C PRO A 61 25.54 -15.88 -7.49
N HIS A 62 26.06 -16.65 -6.52
CA HIS A 62 26.94 -16.13 -5.47
C HIS A 62 28.03 -15.27 -6.13
N ASP A 63 27.78 -13.98 -6.28
CA ASP A 63 28.66 -13.04 -6.93
C ASP A 63 29.49 -12.51 -5.77
N PRO A 64 30.71 -13.03 -5.60
CA PRO A 64 31.53 -12.66 -4.46
C PRO A 64 31.82 -11.16 -4.50
N ALA A 65 31.85 -10.53 -5.68
CA ALA A 65 32.05 -9.10 -5.84
C ALA A 65 30.82 -8.30 -5.39
N HIS A 66 29.60 -8.69 -5.77
CA HIS A 66 28.38 -8.04 -5.29
C HIS A 66 28.19 -8.18 -3.79
N ILE A 67 28.40 -9.38 -3.24
CA ILE A 67 28.33 -9.62 -1.79
C ILE A 67 29.40 -8.82 -1.05
N SER A 68 30.63 -8.77 -1.59
CA SER A 68 31.70 -7.94 -1.04
C SER A 68 31.31 -6.45 -1.09
N GLY A 69 30.74 -5.98 -2.20
CA GLY A 69 30.28 -4.60 -2.36
C GLY A 69 29.17 -4.23 -1.37
N ILE A 70 28.17 -5.10 -1.16
CA ILE A 70 27.14 -4.89 -0.13
C ILE A 70 27.78 -4.87 1.26
N LYS A 71 28.67 -5.81 1.58
CA LYS A 71 29.33 -5.86 2.89
C LYS A 71 30.16 -4.61 3.13
N GLU A 72 30.90 -4.15 2.13
CA GLU A 72 31.72 -2.95 2.18
C GLU A 72 30.86 -1.69 2.31
N GLU A 73 29.75 -1.59 1.57
CA GLU A 73 28.79 -0.48 1.69
C GLU A 73 28.10 -0.47 3.07
N VAL A 74 27.66 -1.63 3.58
CA VAL A 74 27.10 -1.75 4.93
C VAL A 74 28.14 -1.36 5.98
N LEU A 75 29.39 -1.83 5.84
CA LEU A 75 30.48 -1.48 6.74
C LEU A 75 30.80 0.02 6.67
N GLN A 76 30.77 0.62 5.48
CA GLN A 76 30.96 2.04 5.28
C GLN A 76 29.81 2.86 5.91
N LYS A 77 28.55 2.45 5.71
CA LYS A 77 27.39 3.14 6.30
C LYS A 77 27.33 2.99 7.83
N THR A 78 27.79 1.86 8.36
CA THR A 78 27.84 1.61 9.82
C THR A 78 29.06 2.25 10.49
N SER A 79 30.14 2.48 9.74
CA SER A 79 31.34 3.20 10.21
C SER A 79 31.25 4.72 10.05
N LEU A 80 30.36 5.20 9.17
CA LEU A 80 30.00 6.61 9.15
C LEU A 80 29.45 6.99 10.53
N GLU A 81 30.06 7.98 11.17
CA GLU A 81 29.45 8.56 12.37
C GLU A 81 28.05 9.03 12.00
N SER A 82 27.06 8.57 12.78
CA SER A 82 25.70 9.09 12.66
C SER A 82 25.78 10.60 12.82
N GLN A 83 25.49 11.35 11.76
CA GLN A 83 25.22 12.77 11.93
C GLN A 83 23.96 12.86 12.78
N ASP A 84 24.15 13.12 14.06
CA ASP A 84 23.10 13.19 15.07
C ASP A 84 22.35 14.54 14.92
N ASP A 85 21.87 14.79 13.71
CA ASP A 85 21.12 15.98 13.30
C ASP A 85 19.66 15.92 13.78
N LEU A 86 19.31 14.88 14.55
CA LEU A 86 18.00 14.75 15.14
C LEU A 86 17.86 15.71 16.31
N THR A 87 17.08 16.77 16.09
CA THR A 87 16.70 17.69 17.17
C THR A 87 16.12 16.93 18.36
N PRO A 88 16.58 17.16 19.60
CA PRO A 88 16.03 16.48 20.78
C PRO A 88 14.52 16.67 20.92
N VAL A 89 13.85 15.68 21.51
CA VAL A 89 12.40 15.78 21.80
C VAL A 89 12.16 16.88 22.81
N SER A 90 11.40 17.91 22.42
CA SER A 90 11.12 19.04 23.30
C SER A 90 9.95 18.76 24.24
N LEU A 91 9.95 19.40 25.42
CA LEU A 91 8.81 19.33 26.34
C LEU A 91 7.51 19.82 25.67
N ARG A 92 7.61 20.84 24.81
CA ARG A 92 6.47 21.39 24.06
C ARG A 92 5.88 20.35 23.11
N GLU A 93 6.72 19.61 22.39
CA GLU A 93 6.31 18.51 21.51
C GLU A 93 5.55 17.45 22.31
N ILE A 94 6.09 17.03 23.45
CA ILE A 94 5.42 16.06 24.33
C ILE A 94 4.07 16.60 24.83
N GLN A 95 4.02 17.84 25.31
CA GLN A 95 2.76 18.46 25.77
C GLN A 95 1.70 18.52 24.67
N MET A 96 2.11 18.87 23.44
CA MET A 96 1.22 18.89 22.27
C MET A 96 0.68 17.48 21.96
N LEU A 97 1.57 16.48 21.93
CA LEU A 97 1.19 15.10 21.66
C LEU A 97 0.23 14.57 22.71
N VAL A 98 0.52 14.79 24.00
CA VAL A 98 -0.35 14.39 25.12
C VAL A 98 -1.72 15.05 25.02
N ARG A 99 -1.79 16.36 24.74
CA ARG A 99 -3.07 17.08 24.53
C ARG A 99 -3.86 16.54 23.34
N SER A 100 -3.19 16.04 22.31
CA SER A 100 -3.82 15.45 21.12
C SER A 100 -4.30 14.00 21.32
N LEU A 101 -3.98 13.36 22.46
CA LEU A 101 -4.38 11.99 22.73
C LEU A 101 -5.90 11.88 22.91
N LYS A 102 -6.52 10.99 22.15
CA LYS A 102 -7.94 10.67 22.28
C LYS A 102 -8.11 9.67 23.43
N THR A 103 -8.53 10.15 24.59
CA THR A 103 -8.66 9.38 25.84
C THR A 103 -9.83 8.38 25.87
N ARG A 104 -10.67 8.36 24.83
CA ARG A 104 -11.87 7.49 24.73
C ARG A 104 -11.89 6.59 23.50
N LYS A 105 -10.74 6.37 22.85
CA LYS A 105 -10.63 5.33 21.83
C LYS A 105 -10.46 3.98 22.53
N ALA A 106 -11.57 3.26 22.72
CA ALA A 106 -11.50 1.83 22.97
C ALA A 106 -11.11 1.11 21.66
N PRO A 107 -10.43 -0.04 21.72
CA PRO A 107 -10.49 -1.02 20.64
C PRO A 107 -11.97 -1.31 20.41
N GLY A 108 -12.52 -0.81 19.30
CA GLY A 108 -13.95 -0.90 19.07
C GLY A 108 -14.36 -2.36 18.97
N LEU A 109 -15.43 -2.73 19.68
CA LEU A 109 -16.25 -3.87 19.29
C LEU A 109 -16.89 -3.46 17.96
N ASP A 110 -16.26 -3.83 16.85
CA ASP A 110 -16.53 -3.38 15.50
C ASP A 110 -17.88 -3.84 14.93
N GLY A 111 -18.75 -4.46 15.75
CA GLY A 111 -20.08 -4.95 15.35
C GLY A 111 -20.03 -6.14 14.39
N PHE A 112 -18.92 -6.31 13.66
CA PHE A 112 -18.61 -7.44 12.80
C PHE A 112 -17.98 -8.55 13.62
N ARG A 113 -18.80 -9.33 14.33
CA ARG A 113 -18.32 -10.52 15.03
C ARG A 113 -17.97 -11.60 14.00
N LYS A 114 -16.69 -11.78 13.71
CA LYS A 114 -16.21 -13.03 13.11
C LYS A 114 -16.48 -14.20 14.09
N PRO A 115 -16.68 -15.43 13.60
CA PRO A 115 -16.85 -16.59 14.47
C PRO A 115 -15.64 -16.70 15.41
N ARG A 116 -15.89 -16.66 16.73
CA ARG A 116 -14.84 -16.68 17.77
C ARG A 116 -14.10 -18.01 17.84
N ASP A 117 -14.70 -19.05 17.26
CA ASP A 117 -14.21 -20.42 17.33
C ASP A 117 -13.23 -20.75 16.18
N LEU A 118 -13.02 -19.80 15.25
CA LEU A 118 -12.06 -19.96 14.16
C LEU A 118 -10.75 -19.25 14.49
N PRO A 119 -9.60 -19.96 14.54
CA PRO A 119 -8.30 -19.34 14.77
C PRO A 119 -7.96 -18.23 13.77
N ALA A 120 -8.49 -18.32 12.54
CA ALA A 120 -8.33 -17.30 11.50
C ALA A 120 -9.02 -15.95 11.81
N SER A 121 -9.94 -15.94 12.78
CA SER A 121 -10.67 -14.74 13.22
C SER A 121 -9.90 -13.93 14.26
N ASP A 122 -8.94 -14.54 14.97
CA ASP A 122 -8.18 -13.88 16.03
C ASP A 122 -7.01 -13.09 15.45
N ARG A 123 -7.05 -11.77 15.63
CA ARG A 123 -5.95 -10.86 15.29
C ARG A 123 -5.53 -10.13 16.57
N PRO A 124 -4.54 -10.64 17.33
CA PRO A 124 -4.15 -10.05 18.60
C PRO A 124 -3.59 -8.65 18.38
N ILE A 125 -3.91 -7.73 19.30
CA ILE A 125 -3.41 -6.36 19.29
C ILE A 125 -2.49 -6.18 20.50
N SER A 126 -1.29 -5.66 20.28
CA SER A 126 -0.39 -5.28 21.37
C SER A 126 -0.91 -4.03 22.08
N LEU A 127 -1.28 -4.19 23.35
CA LEU A 127 -1.61 -3.06 24.22
C LEU A 127 -0.31 -2.45 24.75
N LEU A 128 -0.09 -1.17 24.44
CA LEU A 128 1.10 -0.45 24.88
C LEU A 128 0.83 0.33 26.18
N SER A 129 1.86 0.44 27.02
CA SER A 129 1.82 1.35 28.17
C SER A 129 1.69 2.81 27.72
N GLY A 130 1.27 3.70 28.63
CA GLY A 130 1.13 5.13 28.32
C GLY A 130 2.43 5.76 27.80
N LEU A 131 3.57 5.39 28.38
CA LEU A 131 4.89 5.84 27.94
C LEU A 131 5.24 5.29 26.54
N ALA A 132 5.05 3.99 26.31
CA ALA A 132 5.31 3.40 25.00
C ALA A 132 4.42 4.02 23.90
N LYS A 133 3.16 4.32 24.21
CA LYS A 133 2.25 4.99 23.28
C LYS A 133 2.69 6.42 22.95
N LEU A 134 3.25 7.13 23.93
CA LEU A 134 3.82 8.46 23.73
C LEU A 134 5.06 8.38 22.84
N SER A 135 5.98 7.45 23.12
CA SER A 135 7.18 7.23 22.29
C SER A 135 6.85 6.86 20.85
N GLU A 136 5.90 5.95 20.63
CA GLU A 136 5.40 5.60 19.29
C GLU A 136 4.87 6.84 18.55
N ARG A 137 4.16 7.73 19.26
CA ARG A 137 3.63 8.97 18.68
C ARG A 137 4.71 9.97 18.30
N VAL A 138 5.74 10.12 19.12
CA VAL A 138 6.90 10.97 18.80
C VAL A 138 7.56 10.44 17.52
N LEU A 139 7.90 9.15 17.49
CA LEU A 139 8.52 8.51 16.33
C LEU A 139 7.67 8.65 15.08
N LYS A 140 6.38 8.32 15.17
CA LYS A 140 5.45 8.43 14.05
C LYS A 140 5.39 9.84 13.49
N THR A 141 5.29 10.85 14.36
CA THR A 141 5.17 12.25 13.93
C THR A 141 6.41 12.68 13.17
N ARG A 142 7.58 12.49 13.77
CA ARG A 142 8.87 12.86 13.16
C ARG A 142 9.16 12.12 11.87
N LEU A 143 8.89 10.81 11.83
CA LEU A 143 9.08 10.00 10.63
C LEU A 143 8.12 10.44 9.53
N SER A 144 6.86 10.70 9.85
CA SER A 144 5.88 11.18 8.87
C SER A 144 6.28 12.53 8.29
N ASP A 145 6.70 13.48 9.14
CA ASP A 145 7.13 14.81 8.71
C ASP A 145 8.35 14.73 7.80
N HIS A 146 9.31 13.84 8.11
CA HIS A 146 10.49 13.61 7.27
C HIS A 146 10.13 12.99 5.92
N LEU A 147 9.35 11.91 5.94
CA LEU A 147 8.97 11.18 4.73
C LEU A 147 8.13 12.05 3.78
N LEU A 148 7.18 12.82 4.34
CA LEU A 148 6.33 13.71 3.56
C LEU A 148 7.07 14.98 3.13
N GLY A 149 7.87 15.59 4.02
CA GLY A 149 8.62 16.81 3.73
C GLY A 149 9.69 16.61 2.66
N LYS A 150 10.24 15.40 2.54
CA LYS A 150 11.19 15.04 1.47
C LYS A 150 10.55 14.38 0.24
N GLY A 151 9.23 14.18 0.23
CA GLY A 151 8.54 13.52 -0.88
C GLY A 151 8.98 12.06 -1.10
N LEU A 152 9.33 11.34 -0.03
CA LEU A 152 9.79 9.94 -0.11
C LEU A 152 8.64 8.93 -0.24
N ILE A 153 7.39 9.39 -0.11
CA ILE A 153 6.19 8.59 -0.26
C ILE A 153 5.55 8.91 -1.61
N ILE A 154 5.30 7.86 -2.41
CA ILE A 154 4.62 7.98 -3.70
C ILE A 154 3.23 8.59 -3.56
N ASP A 155 2.79 9.36 -4.55
CA ASP A 155 1.50 10.06 -4.51
C ASP A 155 0.30 9.10 -4.51
N GLU A 156 0.48 7.90 -5.04
CA GLU A 156 -0.48 6.79 -5.04
C GLU A 156 -0.71 6.15 -3.67
N GLN A 157 0.14 6.41 -2.68
CA GLN A 157 0.01 5.82 -1.36
C GLN A 157 -0.96 6.63 -0.49
N PHE A 158 -2.19 6.12 -0.39
CA PHE A 158 -3.27 6.77 0.36
C PHE A 158 -3.44 6.18 1.77
N GLY A 159 -2.92 4.98 2.00
CA GLY A 159 -2.96 4.29 3.29
C GLY A 159 -2.21 5.10 4.36
N PHE A 160 -2.89 5.40 5.46
CA PHE A 160 -2.33 6.11 6.63
C PHE A 160 -1.68 7.48 6.34
N ARG A 161 -1.98 8.10 5.19
CA ARG A 161 -1.45 9.41 4.80
C ARG A 161 -2.44 10.53 5.18
N PRO A 162 -1.97 11.66 5.76
CA PRO A 162 -2.81 12.82 6.01
C PRO A 162 -3.49 13.31 4.72
N ALA A 163 -4.72 13.81 4.83
CA ALA A 163 -5.54 14.29 3.71
C ALA A 163 -5.87 13.25 2.60
N HIS A 164 -5.56 11.98 2.83
CA HIS A 164 -5.91 10.87 1.93
C HIS A 164 -6.86 9.90 2.65
N SER A 165 -7.70 9.21 1.87
CA SER A 165 -8.70 8.27 2.38
C SER A 165 -8.95 7.14 1.39
N CYS A 166 -9.47 6.01 1.88
CA CYS A 166 -9.82 4.87 1.04
C CYS A 166 -10.78 5.25 -0.12
N PRO A 167 -11.86 6.03 0.09
CA PRO A 167 -12.73 6.45 -1.01
C PRO A 167 -12.03 7.24 -2.10
N GLN A 168 -11.06 8.11 -1.75
CA GLN A 168 -10.32 8.87 -2.74
C GLN A 168 -9.41 7.96 -3.59
N GLN A 169 -8.81 6.92 -2.99
CA GLN A 169 -8.01 5.96 -3.76
C GLN A 169 -8.87 5.16 -4.73
N VAL A 170 -10.06 4.74 -4.29
CA VAL A 170 -11.03 4.07 -5.17
C VAL A 170 -11.42 5.00 -6.31
N LEU A 171 -11.74 6.27 -6.03
CA LEU A 171 -12.09 7.25 -7.06
C LEU A 171 -10.97 7.40 -8.10
N ARG A 172 -9.70 7.53 -7.66
CA ARG A 172 -8.54 7.62 -8.55
C ARG A 172 -8.46 6.42 -9.52
N VAL A 173 -8.59 5.20 -9.00
CA VAL A 173 -8.56 3.98 -9.84
C VAL A 173 -9.69 3.98 -10.86
N VAL A 174 -10.87 4.41 -10.45
CA VAL A 174 -12.08 4.46 -11.29
C VAL A 174 -11.96 5.49 -12.40
N GLU A 175 -11.41 6.66 -12.10
CA GLU A 175 -11.10 7.69 -13.09
C GLU A 175 -10.09 7.18 -14.11
N TYR A 176 -9.00 6.55 -13.65
CA TYR A 176 -8.00 5.94 -14.51
C TYR A 176 -8.60 4.90 -15.46
N THR A 177 -9.41 3.98 -14.94
CA THR A 177 -10.11 2.97 -15.78
C THR A 177 -11.09 3.62 -16.75
N SER A 178 -11.83 4.64 -16.31
CA SER A 178 -12.82 5.33 -17.15
C SER A 178 -12.17 6.11 -18.29
N GLU A 179 -11.03 6.75 -18.05
CA GLU A 179 -10.26 7.45 -19.07
C GLU A 179 -9.65 6.48 -20.08
N SER A 180 -9.06 5.38 -19.60
CA SER A 180 -8.52 4.31 -20.45
C SER A 180 -9.60 3.71 -21.34
N PHE A 181 -10.81 3.50 -20.79
CA PHE A 181 -11.97 3.03 -21.54
C PHE A 181 -12.40 4.01 -22.65
N LYS A 182 -12.50 5.31 -22.34
CA LYS A 182 -12.81 6.35 -23.35
C LYS A 182 -11.79 6.38 -24.48
N ASN A 183 -10.53 6.13 -24.16
CA ASN A 183 -9.42 6.06 -25.11
C ASN A 183 -9.30 4.71 -25.84
N LYS A 184 -10.24 3.78 -25.63
CA LYS A 184 -10.24 2.41 -26.18
C LYS A 184 -8.98 1.61 -25.82
N GLN A 185 -8.36 1.92 -24.68
CA GLN A 185 -7.21 1.21 -24.14
C GLN A 185 -7.68 0.02 -23.29
N LYS A 186 -6.89 -1.05 -23.30
CA LYS A 186 -7.12 -2.21 -22.43
C LYS A 186 -6.48 -1.93 -21.08
N THR A 187 -7.25 -2.12 -20.01
CA THR A 187 -6.77 -1.97 -18.63
C THR A 187 -6.73 -3.34 -17.97
N VAL A 188 -5.59 -3.68 -17.36
CA VAL A 188 -5.40 -4.90 -16.57
C VAL A 188 -5.16 -4.50 -15.12
N ALA A 189 -5.77 -5.21 -14.18
CA ALA A 189 -5.54 -5.01 -12.75
C ALA A 189 -4.90 -6.27 -12.16
N VAL A 190 -3.79 -6.09 -11.44
CA VAL A 190 -3.08 -7.15 -10.73
C VAL A 190 -3.22 -6.87 -9.23
N PHE A 191 -3.70 -7.85 -8.47
CA PHE A 191 -3.93 -7.74 -7.04
C PHE A 191 -2.88 -8.56 -6.30
N PHE A 192 -2.14 -7.90 -5.40
CA PHE A 192 -1.21 -8.54 -4.47
C PHE A 192 -1.82 -8.50 -3.06
N ASP A 193 -1.71 -9.61 -2.32
CA ASP A 193 -2.06 -9.72 -0.89
C ASP A 193 -0.79 -9.91 -0.07
#